data_AF-A0A4U9W0Q4-F1
#
_entry.id   AF-A0A4U9W0Q4-F1
#
_cell.length_a   1.000
_cell.length_b   1.000
_cell.length_c   1.000
_cell.angle_alpha   90.00
_cell.angle_beta   90.00
_cell.angle_gamma   90.00
#
_symmetry.space_group_name_H-M   'P 1'
#
loop_
_entity.id
_entity.type
_entity.pdbx_description
1 polymer ?
#
loop_
_entity_poly.entity_id
_entity_poly.type
_entity_poly.pdbx_seq_one_letter_code
_entity_poly.pdbx_strand_id
1 'polypeptide(L)'
;MVLFTKAPNATLIGFLVSFLVELVCILIFPFIGLPIIVPGIMASFITGGAAAIFGNATGGFRGAIIASTINGLLLCVFPALTLHLFAGLGANGVTFADPDFTISSLLINTVFGWFK
;
A
#
# COMPACT_ATOMS: atom_id res chain seq x y z
N MET A 1 8.44 -9.43 10.21
CA MET A 1 8.91 -9.30 11.61
C MET A 1 10.36 -9.74 11.83
N VAL A 2 10.85 -10.85 11.26
CA VAL A 2 12.25 -11.29 11.45
C VAL A 2 13.28 -10.22 11.06
N LEU A 3 12.99 -9.41 10.03
CA LEU A 3 13.88 -8.34 9.58
C LEU A 3 13.85 -7.08 10.46
N PHE A 4 12.80 -6.88 11.26
CA PHE A 4 12.58 -5.61 11.98
C PHE A 4 13.58 -5.44 13.12
N THR A 5 14.03 -6.55 13.71
CA THR A 5 15.09 -6.56 14.73
C THR A 5 16.47 -6.25 14.15
N LYS A 6 16.66 -6.43 12.84
CA LYS A 6 17.94 -6.17 12.17
C LYS A 6 18.11 -4.69 11.76
N ALA A 7 17.02 -3.98 11.52
CA ALA A 7 17.03 -2.57 11.14
C ALA A 7 15.83 -1.80 11.72
N PRO A 8 15.75 -1.63 13.06
CA PRO A 8 14.59 -1.04 13.72
C PRO A 8 14.37 0.43 13.35
N ASN A 9 15.45 1.21 13.18
CA ASN A 9 15.36 2.62 12.80
C ASN A 9 14.75 2.79 11.40
N ALA A 10 15.20 1.98 10.43
CA ALA A 10 14.63 1.99 9.09
C ALA A 10 13.15 1.59 9.10
N THR A 11 12.78 0.59 9.91
CA THR A 11 11.39 0.15 10.07
C THR A 11 10.48 1.30 10.54
N LEU A 12 10.90 2.05 11.55
CA LEU A 12 10.14 3.20 12.08
C LEU A 12 10.02 4.33 11.07
N ILE A 13 11.11 4.66 10.37
CA ILE A 13 11.08 5.65 9.28
C ILE A 13 10.08 5.20 8.22
N GLY A 14 10.11 3.93 7.83
CA GLY A 14 9.21 3.41 6.81
C GLY A 14 7.75 3.46 7.19
N PHE A 15 7.42 3.10 8.43
CA PHE A 15 6.08 3.25 8.98
C PHE A 15 5.59 4.69 8.89
N LEU A 16 6.37 5.64 9.44
CA LEU A 16 5.96 7.05 9.50
C LEU A 16 5.80 7.66 8.10
N VAL A 17 6.71 7.33 7.17
CA VAL A 17 6.66 7.82 5.80
C VAL A 17 5.47 7.22 5.04
N SER A 18 5.26 5.90 5.10
CA SER A 18 4.12 5.24 4.44
C SER A 18 2.80 5.79 4.98
N PHE A 19 2.66 5.86 6.31
CA PHE A 19 1.45 6.36 6.95
C PHE A 19 1.17 7.82 6.59
N LEU A 20 2.18 8.69 6.55
CA LEU A 20 2.01 10.08 6.16
C LEU A 20 1.55 10.20 4.70
N VAL A 21 2.09 9.39 3.80
CA VAL A 21 1.66 9.36 2.40
C VAL A 21 0.20 8.89 2.28
N GLU A 22 -0.20 7.89 3.07
CA GLU A 22 -1.59 7.42 3.09
C GLU A 22 -2.56 8.51 3.61
N LEU A 23 -2.16 9.26 4.64
CA LEU A 23 -2.92 10.43 5.12
C LEU A 23 -3.06 11.51 4.04
N VAL A 24 -1.98 11.78 3.30
CA VAL A 24 -2.02 12.73 2.18
C VAL A 24 -2.98 12.21 1.08
N CYS A 25 -2.98 10.91 0.79
CA CYS A 25 -3.88 10.33 -0.19
C CYS A 25 -5.35 10.49 0.21
N ILE A 26 -5.70 10.36 1.50
CA ILE A 26 -7.07 10.62 1.98
C ILE A 26 -7.54 12.04 1.66
N LEU A 27 -6.63 13.01 1.79
CA LEU A 27 -6.96 14.40 1.48
C LEU A 27 -7.11 14.62 -0.03
N ILE A 28 -6.30 13.96 -0.85
CA ILE A 28 -6.26 14.19 -2.30
C ILE A 28 -7.33 13.41 -3.06
N PHE A 29 -7.60 12.16 -2.67
CA PHE A 29 -8.45 11.22 -3.41
C PHE A 29 -9.87 11.75 -3.73
N PRO A 30 -10.56 12.44 -2.81
CA PRO A 30 -11.86 13.04 -3.11
C PRO A 30 -11.83 14.04 -4.27
N PHE A 31 -10.73 14.79 -4.43
CA PHE A 31 -10.61 15.80 -5.49
C PHE A 31 -10.37 15.20 -6.88
N ILE A 32 -9.86 13.97 -6.94
CA ILE A 32 -9.60 13.23 -8.18
C ILE A 32 -10.65 12.14 -8.47
N GLY A 33 -11.71 12.07 -7.65
CA GLY A 33 -12.81 11.11 -7.84
C GLY A 33 -12.50 9.68 -7.41
N LEU A 34 -11.44 9.45 -6.63
CA LEU A 34 -11.12 8.14 -6.06
C LEU A 34 -11.80 7.94 -4.70
N PRO A 35 -12.22 6.70 -4.35
CA PRO A 35 -12.76 6.41 -3.04
C PRO A 35 -11.70 6.61 -1.94
N ILE A 36 -12.12 7.08 -0.78
CA ILE A 36 -11.23 7.27 0.37
C ILE A 36 -10.87 5.90 0.95
N ILE A 37 -9.58 5.60 1.03
CA ILE A 37 -9.04 4.41 1.69
C ILE A 37 -8.50 4.80 3.06
N VAL A 38 -9.13 4.30 4.11
CA VAL A 38 -8.70 4.55 5.49
C VAL A 38 -7.42 3.75 5.76
N PRO A 39 -6.37 4.35 6.34
CA PRO A 39 -5.05 3.72 6.44
C PRO A 39 -5.07 2.71 7.57
N GLY A 40 -4.67 1.48 7.28
CA GLY A 40 -4.49 0.46 8.31
C GLY A 40 -3.12 0.60 8.97
N ILE A 41 -3.07 1.05 10.24
CA ILE A 41 -1.80 1.24 10.98
C ILE A 41 -0.89 0.01 10.90
N MET A 42 -1.48 -1.19 11.02
CA MET A 42 -0.75 -2.45 10.91
C MET A 42 -0.13 -2.66 9.53
N ALA A 43 -0.87 -2.33 8.46
CA ALA A 43 -0.38 -2.46 7.09
C ALA A 43 0.76 -1.47 6.82
N SER A 44 0.57 -0.18 7.14
CA SER A 44 1.61 0.84 6.96
C SER A 44 2.87 0.51 7.75
N PHE A 45 2.74 -0.09 8.94
CA PHE A 45 3.89 -0.53 9.74
C PHE A 45 4.59 -1.74 9.15
N ILE A 46 3.84 -2.78 8.76
CA ILE A 46 4.43 -4.04 8.31
C ILE A 46 5.03 -3.88 6.91
N THR A 47 4.26 -3.44 5.93
CA THR A 47 4.71 -3.34 4.54
C THR A 47 5.60 -2.12 4.34
N GLY A 48 5.21 -0.96 4.91
CA GLY A 48 6.02 0.26 4.85
C GLY A 48 7.35 0.13 5.58
N GLY A 49 7.37 -0.54 6.73
CA GLY A 49 8.59 -0.87 7.47
C GLY A 49 9.48 -1.87 6.71
N ALA A 50 8.91 -2.92 6.13
CA ALA A 50 9.67 -3.85 5.29
C ALA A 50 10.27 -3.16 4.05
N ALA A 51 9.49 -2.33 3.35
CA ALA A 51 9.95 -1.56 2.21
C ALA A 51 11.13 -0.64 2.57
N ALA A 52 11.08 0.04 3.73
CA ALA A 52 12.18 0.86 4.20
C ALA A 52 13.44 0.05 4.52
N ILE A 53 13.33 -1.16 5.09
CA ILE A 53 14.50 -1.98 5.41
C ILE A 53 15.25 -2.33 4.12
N PHE A 54 14.53 -2.77 3.09
CA PHE A 54 15.13 -3.10 1.79
C PHE A 54 15.63 -1.85 1.06
N GLY A 55 14.87 -0.76 1.07
CA GLY A 55 15.30 0.52 0.52
C GLY A 55 16.54 1.09 1.22
N ASN A 56 16.65 0.90 2.54
CA ASN A 56 17.81 1.31 3.31
C ASN A 56 19.04 0.48 2.97
N ALA A 57 18.86 -0.83 2.74
CA ALA A 57 19.97 -1.71 2.36
C ALA A 57 20.55 -1.37 0.98
N THR A 58 19.72 -0.92 0.02
CA THR A 58 20.15 -0.61 -1.35
C THR A 58 20.56 0.85 -1.55
N GLY A 59 19.93 1.79 -0.86
CA GLY A 59 20.11 3.23 -1.09
C GLY A 59 20.24 4.08 0.19
N GLY A 60 20.49 3.45 1.33
CA GLY A 60 20.58 4.12 2.62
C GLY A 60 19.28 4.85 2.98
N PHE A 61 19.41 5.92 3.78
CA PHE A 61 18.26 6.68 4.26
C PHE A 61 17.33 7.19 3.15
N ARG A 62 17.90 7.63 2.02
CA ARG A 62 17.10 8.11 0.87
C ARG A 62 16.32 6.97 0.23
N GLY A 63 16.94 5.81 0.07
CA GLY A 63 16.27 4.60 -0.42
C GLY A 63 15.14 4.15 0.51
N ALA A 64 15.33 4.26 1.83
CA ALA A 64 14.30 3.96 2.81
C ALA A 64 13.05 4.84 2.63
N ILE A 65 13.24 6.15 2.52
CA ILE A 65 12.13 7.10 2.30
C ILE A 65 11.41 6.81 0.99
N ILE A 66 12.16 6.69 -0.13
CA ILE A 66 11.56 6.51 -1.45
C ILE A 66 10.76 5.20 -1.50
N ALA A 67 11.31 4.10 -0.98
CA ALA A 67 10.64 2.80 -0.96
C ALA A 67 9.34 2.86 -0.14
N SER A 68 9.36 3.50 1.03
CA SER A 68 8.16 3.63 1.86
C SER A 68 7.14 4.61 1.31
N THR A 69 7.56 5.67 0.62
CA THR A 69 6.64 6.57 -0.10
C THR A 69 5.92 5.83 -1.21
N ILE A 70 6.65 5.06 -2.02
CA ILE A 70 6.04 4.22 -3.06
C ILE A 70 5.08 3.23 -2.42
N ASN A 71 5.49 2.54 -1.35
CA ASN A 71 4.61 1.61 -0.64
C ASN A 71 3.30 2.26 -0.18
N GLY A 72 3.36 3.42 0.47
CA GLY A 72 2.17 4.16 0.92
C GLY A 72 1.25 4.56 -0.24
N LEU A 73 1.81 4.98 -1.38
CA LEU A 73 1.03 5.24 -2.58
C LEU A 73 0.33 3.98 -3.10
N LEU A 74 1.03 2.84 -3.15
CA LEU A 74 0.44 1.58 -3.60
C LEU A 74 -0.68 1.11 -2.66
N LEU A 75 -0.52 1.30 -1.35
CA LEU A 75 -1.52 1.00 -0.32
C LEU A 75 -2.79 1.87 -0.40
N CYS A 76 -2.75 3.02 -1.08
CA CYS A 76 -3.95 3.83 -1.31
C CYS A 76 -4.52 3.59 -2.71
N VAL A 77 -3.69 3.69 -3.74
CA VAL A 77 -4.14 3.70 -5.13
C VAL A 77 -4.71 2.34 -5.54
N PHE A 78 -4.04 1.22 -5.25
CA PHE A 78 -4.55 -0.07 -5.69
C PHE A 78 -5.82 -0.50 -4.98
N PRO A 79 -5.96 -0.40 -3.65
CA PRO A 79 -7.21 -0.73 -2.99
C PRO A 79 -8.38 0.15 -3.48
N ALA A 80 -8.12 1.42 -3.78
CA ALA A 80 -9.12 2.32 -4.37
C ALA A 80 -9.61 1.84 -5.74
N LEU A 81 -8.71 1.35 -6.58
CA LEU A 81 -9.05 0.79 -7.90
C LEU A 81 -9.77 -0.56 -7.78
N THR A 82 -9.40 -1.40 -6.82
CA THR A 82 -9.96 -2.76 -6.71
C THR A 82 -11.27 -2.83 -5.94
N LEU A 83 -11.71 -1.75 -5.31
CA LEU A 83 -12.89 -1.73 -4.44
C LEU A 83 -14.17 -2.22 -5.16
N HIS A 84 -14.33 -1.86 -6.43
CA HIS A 84 -15.47 -2.30 -7.23
C HIS A 84 -15.43 -3.81 -7.56
N LEU A 85 -14.24 -4.40 -7.65
CA LEU A 85 -14.06 -5.82 -7.92
C LEU A 85 -14.55 -6.64 -6.73
N PHE A 86 -14.17 -6.22 -5.52
CA PHE A 86 -14.58 -6.89 -4.28
C PHE A 86 -16.07 -6.69 -3.97
N ALA A 87 -16.63 -5.52 -4.29
CA ALA A 87 -18.07 -5.29 -4.19
C ALA A 87 -18.87 -6.28 -5.07
N GLY A 88 -18.39 -6.58 -6.28
CA GLY A 88 -18.98 -7.60 -7.16
C GLY A 88 -18.95 -9.03 -6.60
N LEU A 89 -18.08 -9.30 -5.62
CA LEU A 89 -17.97 -10.59 -4.91
C LEU A 89 -18.75 -10.61 -3.59
N GLY A 90 -19.49 -9.54 -3.27
CA GLY A 90 -20.25 -9.40 -2.02
C GLY A 90 -19.49 -8.74 -0.86
N ALA A 91 -18.23 -8.35 -1.06
CA ALA A 91 -17.40 -7.66 -0.08
C ALA A 91 -17.51 -6.14 -0.28
N ASN A 92 -18.57 -5.54 0.28
CA ASN A 92 -18.87 -4.12 0.12
C ASN A 92 -18.07 -3.24 1.09
N GLY A 93 -17.40 -2.21 0.55
CA GLY A 93 -16.69 -1.21 1.36
C GLY A 93 -15.42 -1.71 2.05
N VAL A 94 -14.97 -2.92 1.71
CA VAL A 94 -13.76 -3.55 2.26
C VAL A 94 -12.84 -3.99 1.13
N THR A 95 -11.54 -3.95 1.39
CA THR A 95 -10.49 -4.32 0.43
C THR A 95 -9.28 -4.84 1.20
N PHE A 96 -8.36 -5.51 0.51
CA PHE A 96 -7.10 -5.93 1.10
C PHE A 96 -6.17 -4.72 1.32
N ALA A 97 -5.44 -4.76 2.43
CA ALA A 97 -4.49 -3.74 2.84
C ALA A 97 -3.05 -4.09 2.44
N ASP A 98 -2.89 -4.87 1.36
CA ASP A 98 -1.61 -5.33 0.86
C ASP A 98 -1.57 -5.19 -0.68
N PRO A 99 -0.50 -4.58 -1.25
CA PRO A 99 -0.42 -4.33 -2.69
C PRO A 99 -0.40 -5.60 -3.54
N ASP A 100 0.21 -6.68 -3.06
CA ASP A 100 0.29 -7.96 -3.77
C ASP A 100 -1.09 -8.61 -4.00
N PHE A 101 -1.99 -8.53 -3.03
CA PHE A 101 -3.37 -9.00 -3.19
C PHE A 101 -4.19 -8.14 -4.16
N THR A 102 -4.02 -6.82 -4.10
CA THR A 102 -4.78 -5.87 -4.94
C THR A 102 -4.26 -5.82 -6.38
N ILE A 103 -2.95 -5.93 -6.59
CA ILE A 103 -2.39 -6.07 -7.93
C ILE A 103 -2.81 -7.42 -8.54
N SER A 104 -2.73 -8.51 -7.77
CA SER A 104 -3.13 -9.84 -8.26
C SER A 104 -4.61 -9.87 -8.64
N SER A 105 -5.49 -9.23 -7.86
CA SER A 105 -6.92 -9.18 -8.20
C SER A 105 -7.18 -8.38 -9.48
N LEU A 106 -6.45 -7.28 -9.70
CA LEU A 106 -6.52 -6.49 -10.93
C LEU A 106 -6.02 -7.29 -12.15
N LEU A 107 -4.91 -8.01 -12.02
CA LEU A 107 -4.36 -8.86 -13.08
C LEU A 107 -5.31 -10.01 -13.44
N ILE A 108 -5.87 -10.69 -12.43
CA ILE A 108 -6.84 -11.76 -12.67
C ILE A 108 -8.09 -11.20 -13.36
N ASN A 109 -8.60 -10.06 -12.90
CA ASN A 109 -9.78 -9.45 -13.50
C ASN A 109 -9.54 -9.08 -14.98
N THR A 110 -8.38 -8.50 -15.30
CA THR A 110 -8.04 -8.15 -16.68
C THR A 110 -7.91 -9.38 -17.56
N VAL A 111 -7.20 -10.43 -17.11
CA VAL A 111 -7.04 -11.68 -17.88
C VAL A 111 -8.39 -12.37 -18.12
N PHE A 112 -9.21 -12.56 -17.08
CA PHE A 112 -10.53 -13.19 -17.25
C PHE A 112 -11.52 -12.32 -18.02
N GLY A 113 -11.36 -10.99 -17.95
CA GLY A 113 -12.12 -10.06 -18.78
C GLY A 113 -11.90 -10.24 -20.28
N TRP A 114 -10.76 -10.77 -20.70
CA TRP A 114 -10.46 -11.04 -22.12
C TRP A 114 -11.13 -12.30 -22.66
N PHE A 115 -11.56 -13.21 -21.77
CA PHE A 115 -12.27 -14.44 -22.14
C PHE A 115 -13.80 -14.27 -22.14
N LYS A 116 -14.29 -13.06 -21.84
CA LYS A 116 -15.70 -12.69 -21.87
C LYS A 116 -16.00 -11.91 -23.15
#